data_AF-A0A2D9TB12-F1
#
_entry.id   AF-A0A2D9TB12-F1
#
_cell.length_a   1.000
_cell.length_b   1.000
_cell.length_c   1.000
_cell.angle_alpha   90.00
_cell.angle_beta   90.00
_cell.angle_gamma   90.00
#
_symmetry.space_group_name_H-M   'P 1'
#
loop_
_entity.id
_entity.type
_entity.pdbx_description
1 polymer ?
#
loop_
_entity_poly.entity_id
_entity_poly.type
_entity_poly.pdbx_seq_one_letter_code
_entity_poly.pdbx_strand_id
1 'polypeptide(L)'
;MARWLFDLVQPYGPGDEVVPGAVLVRASTELGLRLTLAVDDGSELHVDVTPAEPDARYAARSERLLFGYRAGRSGRVDGRRALAVCQRLAEAARANEERVLAALAAEEASGRVREVQVERLLEPMGDGPERFYGLSPYVGCLIGCRFCYAPSRLDPLRRLLGRAAVPWGSWTDIRANAAEVLADELGRLPPAPIKFCPIVSDPYHAVERRRPVTRACLETLASRAPRWPVLVLTRSPLVRRDFDVLARLEQAFVGVSLPTADDAVRAHFEPRASPVDERLETLSLARAAGLRTFAMVQPLLPGEVGQLADALAAHADSVSLDVLRGVQGAAADFATSDHPECASDEWQGSRAAALGVALADRAVPRWKGELPPSLRSPTSA
;
A
#
# COMPACT_ATOMS: atom_id res chain seq x y z
N MET A 1 -7.58 -3.90 13.85
CA MET A 1 -7.30 -5.03 12.92
C MET A 1 -5.94 -5.72 13.08
N ALA A 2 -4.82 -5.08 13.48
CA ALA A 2 -3.56 -5.82 13.65
C ALA A 2 -3.41 -6.53 15.01
N ARG A 3 -4.22 -6.17 16.02
CA ARG A 3 -4.11 -6.67 17.39
C ARG A 3 -4.26 -8.19 17.53
N TRP A 4 -5.13 -8.81 16.75
CA TRP A 4 -5.31 -10.25 16.81
C TRP A 4 -4.04 -11.03 16.43
N LEU A 5 -3.10 -10.45 15.66
CA LEU A 5 -1.80 -11.06 15.42
C LEU A 5 -0.95 -11.13 16.68
N PHE A 6 -1.09 -10.15 17.60
CA PHE A 6 -0.50 -10.25 18.93
C PHE A 6 -1.25 -11.27 19.79
N ASP A 7 -2.58 -11.28 19.74
CA ASP A 7 -3.39 -12.27 20.46
C ASP A 7 -3.09 -13.71 20.02
N LEU A 8 -2.72 -13.90 18.74
CA LEU A 8 -2.30 -15.16 18.17
C LEU A 8 -0.98 -15.63 18.80
N VAL A 9 -0.04 -14.75 19.09
CA VAL A 9 1.30 -15.12 19.61
C VAL A 9 1.47 -14.86 21.10
N GLN A 10 0.38 -14.70 21.84
CA GLN A 10 0.43 -14.61 23.31
C GLN A 10 1.17 -15.82 23.91
N PRO A 11 2.04 -15.63 24.92
CA PRO A 11 2.12 -14.45 25.79
C PRO A 11 2.93 -13.27 25.23
N TYR A 12 3.53 -13.37 24.05
CA TYR A 12 4.34 -12.28 23.50
C TYR A 12 3.46 -11.13 23.00
N GLY A 13 3.69 -9.95 23.56
CA GLY A 13 3.13 -8.67 23.15
C GLY A 13 4.20 -7.67 22.67
N PRO A 14 3.79 -6.46 22.26
CA PRO A 14 4.73 -5.38 21.95
C PRO A 14 5.62 -5.05 23.15
N GLY A 15 6.94 -5.12 22.97
CA GLY A 15 7.95 -4.89 24.00
C GLY A 15 8.51 -6.18 24.61
N ASP A 16 7.90 -7.34 24.36
CA ASP A 16 8.37 -8.61 24.92
C ASP A 16 9.48 -9.23 24.08
N GLU A 17 10.47 -9.78 24.77
CA GLU A 17 11.57 -10.53 24.16
C GLU A 17 11.10 -11.96 23.83
N VAL A 18 11.11 -12.30 22.53
CA VAL A 18 10.65 -13.62 22.04
C VAL A 18 11.77 -14.66 22.14
N VAL A 19 12.99 -14.23 21.82
CA VAL A 19 14.26 -14.93 22.06
C VAL A 19 15.31 -13.89 22.44
N PRO A 20 16.42 -14.26 23.11
CA PRO A 20 17.46 -13.31 23.48
C PRO A 20 17.91 -12.42 22.32
N GLY A 21 17.81 -11.11 22.53
CA GLY A 21 18.17 -10.07 21.57
C GLY A 21 17.12 -9.82 20.47
N ALA A 22 15.89 -10.35 20.57
CA ALA A 22 14.82 -10.10 19.60
C ALA A 22 13.48 -9.78 20.29
N VAL A 23 13.07 -8.52 20.20
CA VAL A 23 11.90 -7.96 20.87
C VAL A 23 10.77 -7.75 19.86
N LEU A 24 9.57 -8.27 20.14
CA LEU A 24 8.40 -8.04 19.31
C LEU A 24 7.95 -6.59 19.41
N VAL A 25 7.88 -5.86 18.30
CA VAL A 25 7.59 -4.41 18.33
C VAL A 25 6.34 -4.02 17.54
N ARG A 26 5.98 -4.77 16.50
CA ARG A 26 4.88 -4.38 15.61
C ARG A 26 4.21 -5.59 14.97
N ALA A 27 2.94 -5.39 14.62
CA ALA A 27 2.17 -6.27 13.75
C ALA A 27 1.53 -5.43 12.64
N SER A 28 1.47 -5.99 11.44
CA SER A 28 0.83 -5.39 10.26
C SER A 28 -0.12 -6.40 9.63
N THR A 29 -1.24 -5.89 9.11
CA THR A 29 -2.14 -6.62 8.19
C THR A 29 -2.21 -5.98 6.80
N GLU A 30 -1.53 -4.84 6.59
CA GLU A 30 -1.46 -4.17 5.27
C GLU A 30 -0.29 -4.69 4.42
N LEU A 31 0.85 -4.96 5.05
CA LEU A 31 2.06 -5.51 4.41
C LEU A 31 2.04 -7.03 4.24
N GLY A 32 0.85 -7.64 4.34
CA GLY A 32 0.65 -9.05 4.70
C GLY A 32 0.55 -9.23 6.22
N LEU A 33 0.23 -10.44 6.66
CA LEU A 33 0.19 -10.80 8.08
C LEU A 33 1.63 -10.89 8.60
N ARG A 34 2.12 -9.82 9.22
CA ARG A 34 3.53 -9.71 9.61
C ARG A 34 3.67 -9.33 11.06
N LEU A 35 4.60 -9.99 11.74
CA LEU A 35 5.17 -9.57 13.02
C LEU A 35 6.57 -9.02 12.75
N THR A 36 6.91 -7.88 13.34
CA THR A 36 8.25 -7.27 13.26
C THR A 36 8.89 -7.33 14.64
N LEU A 37 10.12 -7.83 14.68
CA LEU A 37 10.95 -7.82 15.87
C LEU A 37 12.12 -6.86 15.67
N ALA A 38 12.40 -6.03 16.67
CA ALA A 38 13.64 -5.27 16.76
C ALA A 38 14.73 -6.16 17.36
N VAL A 39 15.92 -6.09 16.78
CA VAL A 39 17.04 -6.94 17.15
C VAL A 39 18.12 -6.09 17.83
N ASP A 40 18.84 -6.66 18.79
CA ASP A 40 19.89 -6.01 19.58
C ASP A 40 20.99 -5.31 18.77
N ASP A 41 21.31 -5.83 17.59
CA ASP A 41 22.23 -5.24 16.62
C ASP A 41 21.66 -4.06 15.82
N GLY A 42 20.44 -3.62 16.15
CA GLY A 42 19.71 -2.55 15.46
C GLY A 42 19.02 -2.99 14.18
N SER A 43 19.11 -4.28 13.79
CA SER A 43 18.35 -4.82 12.67
C SER A 43 16.88 -5.05 13.01
N GLU A 44 16.07 -5.28 11.98
CA GLU A 44 14.70 -5.75 12.14
C GLU A 44 14.57 -7.15 11.54
N LEU A 45 13.83 -8.02 12.23
CA LEU A 45 13.41 -9.32 11.74
C LEU A 45 11.92 -9.28 11.42
N HIS A 46 11.56 -9.65 10.19
CA HIS A 46 10.17 -9.79 9.78
C HIS A 46 9.77 -11.25 9.77
N VAL A 47 8.70 -11.58 10.49
CA VAL A 47 8.06 -12.89 10.48
C VAL A 47 6.73 -12.77 9.74
N ASP A 48 6.66 -13.37 8.55
CA ASP A 48 5.43 -13.43 7.76
C ASP A 48 4.64 -14.69 8.17
N VAL A 49 3.36 -14.49 8.47
CA VAL A 49 2.41 -15.54 8.85
C VAL A 49 1.49 -15.82 7.66
N THR A 50 1.32 -17.07 7.25
CA THR A 50 0.41 -17.41 6.15
C THR A 50 -0.45 -18.62 6.52
N PRO A 51 -1.63 -18.79 5.92
CA PRO A 51 -2.35 -20.06 5.99
C PRO A 51 -1.45 -21.21 5.53
N ALA A 52 -1.65 -22.40 6.10
CA ALA A 52 -1.00 -23.62 5.64
C ALA A 52 -1.49 -23.99 4.23
N GLU A 53 -0.55 -24.04 3.28
CA GLU A 53 -0.77 -24.47 1.91
C GLU A 53 0.19 -25.62 1.56
N PRO A 54 -0.20 -26.58 0.71
CA PRO A 54 0.68 -27.64 0.23
C PRO A 54 1.95 -27.04 -0.40
N ASP A 55 3.12 -27.62 -0.09
CA ASP A 55 4.43 -27.25 -0.64
C ASP A 55 4.97 -25.83 -0.33
N ALA A 56 4.26 -25.05 0.48
CA ALA A 56 4.75 -23.75 0.93
C ALA A 56 5.99 -23.92 1.82
N ARG A 57 7.05 -23.15 1.53
CA ARG A 57 8.26 -23.13 2.38
C ARG A 57 7.98 -22.37 3.66
N TYR A 58 8.40 -22.93 4.79
CA TYR A 58 8.25 -22.32 6.11
C TYR A 58 9.46 -22.60 7.00
N ALA A 59 9.68 -21.73 7.99
CA ALA A 59 10.67 -21.95 9.05
C ALA A 59 10.05 -22.69 10.25
N ALA A 60 8.80 -22.39 10.57
CA ALA A 60 8.00 -23.11 11.57
C ALA A 60 6.52 -23.13 11.15
N ARG A 61 5.71 -23.93 11.85
CA ARG A 61 4.27 -24.04 11.60
C ARG A 61 3.48 -24.29 12.87
N SER A 62 2.27 -23.77 12.94
CA SER A 62 1.23 -24.22 13.87
C SER A 62 0.39 -25.32 13.22
N GLU A 63 -0.86 -25.52 13.64
CA GLU A 63 -1.80 -26.41 12.96
C GLU A 63 -2.27 -25.81 11.64
N ARG A 64 -2.67 -24.53 11.65
CA ARG A 64 -3.30 -23.87 10.50
C ARG A 64 -2.43 -22.79 9.83
N LEU A 65 -1.29 -22.44 10.43
CA LEU A 65 -0.46 -21.33 10.00
C LEU A 65 1.00 -21.75 9.78
N LEU A 66 1.64 -21.06 8.85
CA LEU A 66 3.06 -21.16 8.54
C LEU A 66 3.74 -19.85 8.93
N PHE A 67 4.98 -19.98 9.41
CA PHE A 67 5.82 -18.87 9.84
C PHE A 67 7.09 -18.88 8.99
N GLY A 68 7.26 -17.87 8.16
CA GLY A 68 8.48 -17.58 7.41
C GLY A 68 9.17 -16.34 7.96
N TYR A 69 10.45 -16.17 7.67
CA TYR A 69 11.18 -14.97 8.06
C TYR A 69 11.93 -14.34 6.91
N ARG A 70 12.21 -13.04 7.05
CA ARG A 70 13.07 -12.27 6.15
C ARG A 70 13.70 -11.10 6.89
N ALA A 71 14.76 -10.55 6.30
CA ALA A 71 15.36 -9.32 6.78
C ALA A 71 14.36 -8.18 6.73
N GLY A 72 14.31 -7.41 7.82
CA GLY A 72 13.83 -6.05 7.83
C GLY A 72 14.92 -5.08 7.41
N ARG A 73 14.88 -3.87 7.96
CA ARG A 73 15.54 -2.64 7.46
C ARG A 73 17.09 -2.61 7.35
N SER A 74 17.79 -3.74 7.44
CA SER A 74 19.26 -3.83 7.27
C SER A 74 19.76 -5.05 6.46
N GLY A 75 18.86 -5.80 5.82
CA GLY A 75 19.21 -6.80 4.79
C GLY A 75 19.97 -8.05 5.27
N ARG A 76 20.37 -8.13 6.54
CA ARG A 76 21.01 -9.31 7.13
C ARG A 76 20.14 -9.86 8.25
N VAL A 77 20.03 -11.18 8.29
CA VAL A 77 19.33 -11.92 9.35
C VAL A 77 20.23 -13.06 9.78
N ASP A 78 20.46 -13.18 11.08
CA ASP A 78 20.97 -14.42 11.65
C ASP A 78 19.88 -15.49 11.51
N GLY A 79 20.10 -16.43 10.58
CA GLY A 79 19.16 -17.51 10.29
C GLY A 79 18.86 -18.42 11.48
N ARG A 80 19.80 -18.58 12.43
CA ARG A 80 19.55 -19.38 13.65
C ARG A 80 18.59 -18.65 14.59
N ARG A 81 18.86 -17.37 14.84
CA ARG A 81 17.99 -16.52 15.66
C ARG A 81 16.60 -16.41 15.04
N ALA A 82 16.52 -16.18 13.74
CA ALA A 82 15.25 -16.05 13.04
C ALA A 82 14.43 -17.35 13.04
N LEU A 83 15.07 -18.50 12.84
CA LEU A 83 14.40 -19.79 12.99
C LEU A 83 13.85 -19.98 14.41
N ALA A 84 14.64 -19.66 15.44
CA ALA A 84 14.22 -19.76 16.83
C ALA A 84 13.00 -18.85 17.14
N VAL A 85 13.00 -17.61 16.63
CA VAL A 85 11.85 -16.72 16.71
C VAL A 85 10.61 -17.35 16.07
N CYS A 86 10.72 -17.83 14.83
CA CYS A 86 9.60 -18.48 14.14
C CYS A 86 9.07 -19.68 14.93
N GLN A 87 9.94 -20.50 15.51
CA GLN A 87 9.54 -21.66 16.31
C GLN A 87 8.77 -21.24 17.57
N ARG A 88 9.25 -20.22 18.30
CA ARG A 88 8.56 -19.70 19.51
C ARG A 88 7.20 -19.09 19.21
N LEU A 89 7.11 -18.30 18.14
CA LEU A 89 5.85 -17.69 17.72
C LEU A 89 4.87 -18.74 17.22
N ALA A 90 5.33 -19.77 16.49
CA ALA A 90 4.49 -20.87 16.04
C ALA A 90 3.97 -21.73 17.20
N GLU A 91 4.79 -21.97 18.22
CA GLU A 91 4.39 -22.67 19.45
C GLU A 91 3.31 -21.88 20.20
N ALA A 92 3.52 -20.58 20.39
CA ALA A 92 2.51 -19.70 20.97
C ALA A 92 1.21 -19.68 20.13
N ALA A 93 1.32 -19.64 18.81
CA ALA A 93 0.19 -19.68 17.90
C ALA A 93 -0.64 -20.97 18.04
N ARG A 94 -0.02 -22.14 18.19
CA ARG A 94 -0.78 -23.40 18.42
C ARG A 94 -1.68 -23.34 19.64
N ALA A 95 -1.27 -22.62 20.69
CA ALA A 95 -2.07 -22.49 21.91
C ALA A 95 -3.26 -21.51 21.76
N ASN A 96 -3.22 -20.62 20.76
CA ASN A 96 -4.16 -19.51 20.64
C ASN A 96 -5.02 -19.55 19.36
N GLU A 97 -4.56 -20.24 18.31
CA GLU A 97 -5.10 -20.08 16.96
C GLU A 97 -6.57 -20.45 16.84
N GLU A 98 -7.04 -21.50 17.53
CA GLU A 98 -8.46 -21.86 17.52
C GLU A 98 -9.33 -20.71 18.07
N ARG A 99 -9.01 -20.23 19.27
CA ARG A 99 -9.72 -19.14 19.95
C ARG A 99 -9.71 -17.85 19.13
N VAL A 100 -8.54 -17.44 18.66
CA VAL A 100 -8.36 -16.16 17.94
C VAL A 100 -9.08 -16.20 16.60
N LEU A 101 -8.95 -17.29 15.83
CA LEU A 101 -9.59 -17.40 14.53
C LEU A 101 -11.11 -17.54 14.65
N ALA A 102 -11.61 -18.26 15.66
CA ALA A 102 -13.04 -18.36 15.92
C ALA A 102 -13.66 -16.99 16.28
N ALA A 103 -12.98 -16.20 17.13
CA ALA A 103 -13.44 -14.86 17.49
C ALA A 103 -13.53 -13.93 16.26
N LEU A 104 -12.52 -13.96 15.39
CA LEU A 104 -12.52 -13.12 14.19
C LEU A 104 -13.55 -13.56 13.13
N ALA A 105 -13.84 -14.86 13.04
CA ALA A 105 -14.89 -15.38 12.16
C ALA A 105 -16.28 -14.97 12.64
N ALA A 106 -16.48 -14.83 13.96
CA ALA A 106 -17.76 -14.45 14.57
C ALA A 106 -18.11 -12.96 14.45
N GLU A 107 -17.15 -12.06 14.19
CA GLU A 107 -17.37 -10.62 13.97
C GLU A 107 -18.08 -10.30 12.62
N GLU A 108 -18.85 -11.24 12.08
CA GLU A 108 -19.37 -11.21 10.72
C GLU A 108 -20.47 -10.14 10.54
N ALA A 109 -20.09 -8.96 10.05
CA ALA A 109 -21.00 -8.14 9.25
C ALA A 109 -21.03 -8.70 7.82
N SER A 110 -22.20 -9.13 7.37
CA SER A 110 -22.42 -9.55 5.99
C SER A 110 -22.26 -8.35 5.04
N GLY A 111 -21.70 -8.58 3.86
CA GLY A 111 -21.65 -7.58 2.80
C GLY A 111 -20.29 -7.38 2.16
N ARG A 112 -20.33 -6.88 0.93
CA ARG A 112 -19.13 -6.54 0.15
C ARG A 112 -18.53 -5.18 0.53
N VAL A 113 -19.32 -4.31 1.15
CA VAL A 113 -18.88 -3.00 1.66
C VAL A 113 -19.22 -2.97 3.14
N ARG A 114 -18.21 -2.80 3.99
CA ARG A 114 -18.40 -2.90 5.46
C ARG A 114 -17.66 -1.80 6.17
N GLU A 115 -18.15 -1.41 7.33
CA GLU A 115 -17.44 -0.50 8.23
C GLU A 115 -16.68 -1.33 9.27
N VAL A 116 -15.42 -0.97 9.49
CA VAL A 116 -14.53 -1.61 10.47
C VAL A 116 -13.90 -0.55 11.36
N GLN A 117 -13.63 -0.95 12.59
CA GLN A 117 -12.89 -0.16 13.56
C GLN A 117 -11.40 -0.55 13.51
N VAL A 118 -10.52 0.44 13.62
CA VAL A 118 -9.07 0.24 13.67
C VAL A 118 -8.47 0.89 14.91
N GLU A 119 -7.32 0.40 15.35
CA GLU A 119 -6.56 0.95 16.49
C GLU A 119 -5.32 1.72 16.02
N ARG A 120 -4.93 1.50 14.75
CA ARG A 120 -3.82 2.18 14.08
C ARG A 120 -4.20 2.45 12.64
N LEU A 121 -3.74 3.56 12.09
CA LEU A 121 -3.97 3.97 10.72
C LEU A 121 -2.66 4.23 9.96
N LEU A 122 -1.67 4.83 10.61
CA LEU A 122 -0.36 5.15 10.03
C LEU A 122 0.58 3.93 10.08
N GLU A 123 0.87 3.35 8.92
CA GLU A 123 1.79 2.23 8.78
C GLU A 123 3.20 2.75 8.45
N PRO A 124 4.25 2.48 9.25
CA PRO A 124 5.62 2.88 8.91
C PRO A 124 6.13 2.17 7.65
N MET A 125 6.63 2.94 6.69
CA MET A 125 7.08 2.49 5.36
C MET A 125 8.39 3.18 4.91
N GLY A 126 8.95 2.70 3.79
CA GLY A 126 10.23 3.14 3.21
C GLY A 126 11.45 2.74 4.04
N ASP A 127 12.68 3.02 3.58
CA ASP A 127 13.92 2.75 4.32
C ASP A 127 14.86 3.97 4.28
N GLY A 128 15.70 4.13 5.32
CA GLY A 128 16.68 5.22 5.39
C GLY A 128 16.06 6.61 5.18
N PRO A 129 16.55 7.42 4.21
CA PRO A 129 16.03 8.76 3.95
C PRO A 129 14.62 8.79 3.34
N GLU A 130 14.10 7.66 2.86
CA GLU A 130 12.75 7.56 2.29
C GLU A 130 11.70 7.16 3.34
N ARG A 131 11.91 7.40 4.64
CA ARG A 131 10.93 7.02 5.66
C ARG A 131 9.63 7.83 5.53
N PHE A 132 8.49 7.14 5.47
CA PHE A 132 7.15 7.75 5.45
C PHE A 132 6.13 6.89 6.20
N TYR A 133 4.92 7.41 6.35
CA TYR A 133 3.76 6.65 6.78
C TYR A 133 2.83 6.37 5.60
N GLY A 134 2.47 5.12 5.41
CA GLY A 134 1.35 4.72 4.59
C GLY A 134 0.04 4.97 5.31
N LEU A 135 -0.95 5.53 4.62
CA LEU A 135 -2.30 5.72 5.13
C LEU A 135 -3.31 5.17 4.13
N SER A 136 -4.03 4.14 4.54
CA SER A 136 -5.10 3.54 3.75
C SER A 136 -6.44 3.76 4.48
N PRO A 137 -7.32 4.68 4.04
CA PRO A 137 -8.65 4.86 4.64
C PRO A 137 -9.57 3.65 4.44
N TYR A 138 -9.25 2.84 3.44
CA TYR A 138 -9.99 1.65 3.02
C TYR A 138 -9.06 0.44 2.90
N VAL A 139 -9.62 -0.75 3.08
CA VAL A 139 -8.94 -2.03 2.81
C VAL A 139 -9.73 -2.79 1.76
N GLY A 140 -9.07 -3.22 0.69
CA GLY A 140 -9.77 -3.67 -0.51
C GLY A 140 -10.24 -2.49 -1.33
N CYS A 141 -10.21 -2.63 -2.65
CA CYS A 141 -10.44 -1.54 -3.58
C CYS A 141 -11.60 -1.89 -4.50
N LEU A 142 -12.44 -0.91 -4.86
CA LEU A 142 -13.58 -1.11 -5.79
C LEU A 142 -13.22 -0.79 -7.25
N ILE A 143 -12.00 -0.31 -7.50
CA ILE A 143 -11.48 -0.12 -8.86
C ILE A 143 -11.20 -1.49 -9.50
N GLY A 144 -10.52 -2.37 -8.75
CA GLY A 144 -10.27 -3.74 -9.18
C GLY A 144 -9.34 -3.84 -10.39
N CYS A 145 -8.22 -3.10 -10.40
CA CYS A 145 -7.20 -3.24 -11.44
C CYS A 145 -6.74 -4.69 -11.52
N ARG A 146 -6.65 -5.23 -12.75
CA ARG A 146 -6.34 -6.64 -12.99
C ARG A 146 -4.91 -7.02 -12.59
N PHE A 147 -3.97 -6.10 -12.77
CA PHE A 147 -2.56 -6.24 -12.36
C PHE A 147 -2.29 -5.92 -10.88
N CYS A 148 -3.34 -5.66 -10.08
CA CYS A 148 -3.14 -5.24 -8.71
C CYS A 148 -2.45 -6.34 -7.88
N TYR A 149 -1.46 -5.95 -7.07
CA TYR A 149 -0.82 -6.84 -6.12
C TYR A 149 -1.55 -6.92 -4.77
N ALA A 150 -2.50 -6.01 -4.48
CA ALA A 150 -3.21 -6.00 -3.21
C ALA A 150 -3.93 -7.33 -2.87
N PRO A 151 -4.52 -8.08 -3.82
CA PRO A 151 -5.09 -9.40 -3.55
C PRO A 151 -4.10 -10.36 -2.88
N SER A 152 -2.83 -10.40 -3.32
CA SER A 152 -1.83 -11.31 -2.71
C SER A 152 -1.52 -10.98 -1.26
N ARG A 153 -1.78 -9.73 -0.83
CA ARG A 153 -1.64 -9.28 0.57
C ARG A 153 -2.90 -9.53 1.39
N LEU A 154 -4.07 -9.38 0.79
CA LEU A 154 -5.36 -9.35 1.48
C LEU A 154 -6.07 -10.71 1.50
N ASP A 155 -5.92 -11.51 0.45
CA ASP A 155 -6.63 -12.80 0.32
C ASP A 155 -6.23 -13.82 1.38
N PRO A 156 -4.94 -13.97 1.77
CA PRO A 156 -4.58 -14.87 2.86
C PRO A 156 -5.29 -14.52 4.17
N LEU A 157 -5.35 -13.22 4.51
CA LEU A 157 -6.09 -12.73 5.67
C LEU A 157 -7.59 -13.03 5.52
N ARG A 158 -8.18 -12.75 4.35
CA ARG A 158 -9.61 -13.03 4.13
C ARG A 158 -9.97 -14.49 4.30
N ARG A 159 -9.17 -15.40 3.72
CA ARG A 159 -9.34 -16.86 3.86
C ARG A 159 -9.25 -17.28 5.32
N LEU A 160 -8.25 -16.76 6.03
CA LEU A 160 -8.04 -17.05 7.44
C LEU A 160 -9.23 -16.61 8.31
N LEU A 161 -9.83 -15.48 7.96
CA LEU A 161 -11.03 -14.94 8.61
C LEU A 161 -12.33 -15.63 8.18
N GLY A 162 -12.28 -16.74 7.44
CA GLY A 162 -13.47 -17.44 6.94
C GLY A 162 -14.30 -16.62 5.94
N ARG A 163 -13.76 -15.52 5.41
CA ARG A 163 -14.51 -14.64 4.51
C ARG A 163 -14.65 -15.31 3.15
N ALA A 164 -15.84 -15.19 2.56
CA ALA A 164 -16.09 -15.68 1.21
C ALA A 164 -15.05 -15.14 0.21
N ALA A 165 -14.56 -16.05 -0.64
CA ALA A 165 -13.78 -15.70 -1.81
C ALA A 165 -14.69 -14.91 -2.76
N VAL A 166 -14.31 -13.67 -3.04
CA VAL A 166 -15.05 -12.78 -3.93
C VAL A 166 -14.09 -12.15 -4.94
N PRO A 167 -14.55 -11.81 -6.15
CA PRO A 167 -13.68 -11.21 -7.16
C PRO A 167 -12.99 -9.95 -6.66
N TRP A 168 -11.73 -9.73 -7.05
CA TRP A 168 -11.05 -8.47 -6.77
C TRP A 168 -11.83 -7.29 -7.36
N GLY A 169 -11.84 -6.17 -6.65
CA GLY A 169 -12.66 -5.04 -7.02
C GLY A 169 -14.11 -5.11 -6.56
N SER A 170 -14.57 -6.25 -6.03
CA SER A 170 -15.97 -6.39 -5.61
C SER A 170 -16.22 -6.06 -4.15
N TRP A 171 -15.20 -5.74 -3.36
CA TRP A 171 -15.34 -5.52 -1.92
C TRP A 171 -14.42 -4.43 -1.36
N THR A 172 -14.79 -3.86 -0.21
CA THR A 172 -13.97 -2.95 0.58
C THR A 172 -14.43 -2.88 2.04
N ASP A 173 -13.48 -2.77 2.96
CA ASP A 173 -13.70 -2.44 4.36
C ASP A 173 -13.33 -0.95 4.57
N ILE A 174 -14.26 -0.18 5.13
CA ILE A 174 -14.19 1.25 5.42
C ILE A 174 -13.70 1.43 6.86
N ARG A 175 -12.59 2.12 7.07
CA ARG A 175 -12.11 2.39 8.43
C ARG A 175 -12.89 3.56 9.03
N ALA A 176 -14.01 3.26 9.67
CA ALA A 176 -15.00 4.26 10.08
C ALA A 176 -14.45 5.28 11.09
N ASN A 177 -13.53 4.86 11.97
CA ASN A 177 -12.86 5.72 12.95
C ASN A 177 -11.48 6.22 12.50
N ALA A 178 -11.16 6.18 11.20
CA ALA A 178 -9.82 6.54 10.70
C ALA A 178 -9.39 7.94 11.15
N ALA A 179 -10.26 8.95 11.02
CA ALA A 179 -9.91 10.34 11.38
C ALA A 179 -9.61 10.51 12.88
N GLU A 180 -10.32 9.79 13.75
CA GLU A 180 -10.12 9.81 15.20
C GLU A 180 -8.78 9.18 15.59
N VAL A 181 -8.51 7.98 15.06
CA VAL A 181 -7.24 7.27 15.27
C VAL A 181 -6.07 8.07 14.72
N LEU A 182 -6.24 8.70 13.55
CA LEU A 182 -5.22 9.57 12.98
C LEU A 182 -4.93 10.76 13.90
N ALA A 183 -5.95 11.42 14.45
CA ALA A 183 -5.75 12.57 15.34
C ALA A 183 -4.94 12.22 16.60
N ASP A 184 -5.14 11.03 17.15
CA ASP A 184 -4.31 10.48 18.23
C ASP A 184 -2.88 10.18 17.76
N GLU A 185 -2.74 9.48 16.62
CA GLU A 185 -1.45 9.11 16.04
C GLU A 185 -0.54 10.30 15.76
N LEU A 186 -1.09 11.37 15.18
CA LEU A 186 -0.35 12.61 14.90
C LEU A 186 0.12 13.32 16.17
N GLY A 187 -0.46 13.02 17.34
CA GLY A 187 -0.03 13.55 18.64
C GLY A 187 1.16 12.80 19.26
N ARG A 188 1.32 11.51 18.94
CA ARG A 188 2.34 10.63 19.54
C ARG A 188 3.49 10.25 18.61
N LEU A 189 3.26 10.22 17.30
CA LEU A 189 4.25 9.78 16.32
C LEU A 189 5.12 10.95 15.85
N PRO A 190 6.41 10.69 15.55
CA PRO A 190 7.28 11.71 14.98
C PRO A 190 6.78 12.13 13.58
N PRO A 191 6.82 13.43 13.24
CA PRO A 191 6.49 13.91 11.91
C PRO A 191 7.27 13.19 10.80
N ALA A 192 6.56 12.71 9.80
CA ALA A 192 7.12 12.15 8.56
C ALA A 192 6.11 12.37 7.42
N PRO A 193 6.52 12.27 6.15
CA PRO A 193 5.58 12.29 5.03
C PRO A 193 4.50 11.22 5.18
N ILE A 194 3.28 11.53 4.74
CA ILE A 194 2.14 10.60 4.74
C ILE A 194 1.68 10.39 3.30
N LYS A 195 1.68 9.13 2.86
CA LYS A 195 1.25 8.73 1.52
C LYS A 195 -0.07 7.96 1.59
N PHE A 196 -1.09 8.48 0.90
CA PHE A 196 -2.33 7.79 0.65
C PHE A 196 -2.18 6.86 -0.57
N CYS A 197 -2.84 5.69 -0.52
CA CYS A 197 -2.73 4.61 -1.51
C CYS A 197 -1.36 3.90 -1.58
N PRO A 198 -0.68 3.56 -0.47
CA PRO A 198 0.63 2.94 -0.62
C PRO A 198 0.53 1.50 -1.11
N ILE A 199 -0.48 0.71 -0.67
CA ILE A 199 -0.48 -0.76 -0.87
C ILE A 199 -1.86 -1.37 -1.13
N VAL A 200 -2.87 -1.12 -0.27
CA VAL A 200 -4.06 -2.01 -0.18
C VAL A 200 -5.36 -1.44 -0.74
N SER A 201 -5.45 -0.14 -1.01
CA SER A 201 -6.62 0.49 -1.64
C SER A 201 -6.34 1.88 -2.19
N ASP A 202 -7.14 2.30 -3.16
CA ASP A 202 -7.20 3.69 -3.65
C ASP A 202 -8.11 4.52 -2.72
N PRO A 203 -7.69 5.70 -2.25
CA PRO A 203 -8.46 6.52 -1.31
C PRO A 203 -9.73 7.15 -1.92
N TYR A 204 -9.87 7.17 -3.24
CA TYR A 204 -10.94 7.87 -3.96
C TYR A 204 -11.79 6.96 -4.86
N HIS A 205 -11.80 5.66 -4.57
CA HIS A 205 -12.73 4.72 -5.20
C HIS A 205 -14.19 4.99 -4.81
N ALA A 206 -15.13 4.32 -5.49
CA ALA A 206 -16.55 4.69 -5.53
C ALA A 206 -17.25 4.93 -4.17
N VAL A 207 -16.80 4.28 -3.08
CA VAL A 207 -17.40 4.41 -1.75
C VAL A 207 -17.13 5.79 -1.10
N GLU A 208 -16.00 6.42 -1.43
CA GLU A 208 -15.57 7.72 -0.88
C GLU A 208 -16.57 8.86 -1.18
N ARG A 209 -17.38 8.72 -2.23
CA ARG A 209 -18.47 9.68 -2.53
C ARG A 209 -19.56 9.69 -1.46
N ARG A 210 -19.83 8.54 -0.84
CA ARG A 210 -20.91 8.36 0.16
C ARG A 210 -20.40 8.32 1.59
N ARG A 211 -19.12 8.01 1.77
CA ARG A 211 -18.42 7.91 3.05
C ARG A 211 -17.09 8.64 2.91
N PRO A 212 -17.00 9.95 3.19
CA PRO A 212 -15.83 10.75 2.86
C PRO A 212 -14.68 10.56 3.88
N VAL A 213 -14.22 9.33 4.07
CA VAL A 213 -13.19 8.98 5.08
C VAL A 213 -11.84 9.58 4.71
N THR A 214 -11.49 9.56 3.41
CA THR A 214 -10.25 10.21 2.95
C THR A 214 -10.28 11.70 3.24
N ARG A 215 -11.40 12.38 2.91
CA ARG A 215 -11.54 13.81 3.23
C ARG A 215 -11.42 14.07 4.73
N ALA A 216 -12.08 13.28 5.57
CA ALA A 216 -11.99 13.42 7.03
C ALA A 216 -10.53 13.29 7.53
N CYS A 217 -9.76 12.32 7.01
CA CYS A 217 -8.33 12.20 7.30
C CYS A 217 -7.53 13.43 6.83
N LEU A 218 -7.81 13.97 5.64
CA LEU A 218 -7.16 15.17 5.13
C LEU A 218 -7.49 16.41 5.98
N GLU A 219 -8.73 16.55 6.45
CA GLU A 219 -9.13 17.63 7.36
C GLU A 219 -8.42 17.52 8.72
N THR A 220 -8.32 16.30 9.28
CA THR A 220 -7.51 16.04 10.48
C THR A 220 -6.05 16.45 10.27
N LEU A 221 -5.44 16.10 9.12
CA LEU A 221 -4.06 16.49 8.79
C LEU A 221 -3.91 18.02 8.65
N ALA A 222 -4.85 18.67 7.99
CA ALA A 222 -4.87 20.12 7.84
C ALA A 222 -4.97 20.84 9.20
N SER A 223 -5.70 20.27 10.17
CA SER A 223 -5.77 20.81 11.54
C SER A 223 -4.45 20.70 12.32
N ARG A 224 -3.52 19.84 11.88
CA ARG A 224 -2.20 19.60 12.49
C ARG A 224 -1.04 20.08 11.60
N ALA A 225 -1.34 20.83 10.54
CA ALA A 225 -0.35 21.49 9.71
C ALA A 225 0.55 22.43 10.54
N PRO A 226 1.82 22.67 10.16
CA PRO A 226 2.48 22.26 8.91
C PRO A 226 3.21 20.90 8.93
N ARG A 227 3.17 20.16 10.04
CA ARG A 227 4.15 19.10 10.34
C ARG A 227 4.16 17.89 9.40
N TRP A 228 3.12 17.70 8.58
CA TRP A 228 2.88 16.46 7.85
C TRP A 228 2.76 16.72 6.35
N PRO A 229 3.83 16.51 5.57
CA PRO A 229 3.73 16.48 4.12
C PRO A 229 2.80 15.35 3.66
N VAL A 230 1.89 15.65 2.73
CA VAL A 230 0.88 14.69 2.26
C VAL A 230 1.05 14.40 0.78
N LEU A 231 0.98 13.13 0.43
CA LEU A 231 0.99 12.64 -0.93
C LEU A 231 -0.26 11.82 -1.17
N VAL A 232 -1.06 12.21 -2.15
CA VAL A 232 -2.23 11.47 -2.58
C VAL A 232 -1.92 10.85 -3.93
N LEU A 233 -1.93 9.52 -4.02
CA LEU A 233 -1.95 8.81 -5.31
C LEU A 233 -3.35 8.24 -5.54
N THR A 234 -3.92 8.46 -6.72
CA THR A 234 -5.24 7.92 -7.07
C THR A 234 -5.38 7.62 -8.57
N ARG A 235 -6.47 6.96 -8.95
CA ARG A 235 -6.93 6.76 -10.33
C ARG A 235 -8.30 7.39 -10.58
N SER A 236 -8.73 8.30 -9.70
CA SER A 236 -10.07 8.88 -9.66
C SER A 236 -9.99 10.42 -9.60
N PRO A 237 -10.79 11.15 -10.40
CA PRO A 237 -10.88 12.60 -10.34
C PRO A 237 -11.61 13.09 -9.08
N LEU A 238 -12.14 12.20 -8.24
CA LEU A 238 -12.84 12.59 -7.02
C LEU A 238 -11.95 13.38 -6.05
N VAL A 239 -10.62 13.22 -6.14
CA VAL A 239 -9.65 14.04 -5.39
C VAL A 239 -9.82 15.55 -5.65
N ARG A 240 -10.36 15.96 -6.81
CA ARG A 240 -10.63 17.37 -7.14
C ARG A 240 -11.50 18.05 -6.08
N ARG A 241 -12.43 17.30 -5.46
CA ARG A 241 -13.29 17.79 -4.37
C ARG A 241 -12.50 18.29 -3.17
N ASP A 242 -11.33 17.70 -2.92
CA ASP A 242 -10.54 17.90 -1.70
C ASP A 242 -9.31 18.79 -1.95
N PHE A 243 -9.23 19.45 -3.11
CA PHE A 243 -8.19 20.44 -3.40
C PHE A 243 -8.23 21.62 -2.42
N ASP A 244 -9.42 22.01 -1.95
CA ASP A 244 -9.61 23.03 -0.91
C ASP A 244 -8.93 22.62 0.41
N VAL A 245 -8.99 21.34 0.77
CA VAL A 245 -8.35 20.82 1.97
C VAL A 245 -6.84 20.68 1.77
N LEU A 246 -6.43 20.12 0.63
CA LEU A 246 -5.02 19.90 0.31
C LEU A 246 -4.23 21.22 0.21
N ALA A 247 -4.86 22.29 -0.29
CA ALA A 247 -4.24 23.61 -0.38
C ALA A 247 -3.97 24.26 0.99
N ARG A 248 -4.59 23.77 2.08
CA ARG A 248 -4.30 24.22 3.45
C ARG A 248 -3.06 23.57 4.05
N LEU A 249 -2.53 22.52 3.41
CA LEU A 249 -1.30 21.85 3.85
C LEU A 249 -0.09 22.57 3.27
N GLU A 250 0.99 22.72 4.05
CA GLU A 250 2.22 23.36 3.56
C GLU A 250 2.85 22.58 2.39
N GLN A 251 2.74 21.25 2.45
CA GLN A 251 3.31 20.36 1.45
C GLN A 251 2.29 19.29 1.06
N ALA A 252 1.54 19.52 -0.02
CA ALA A 252 0.64 18.55 -0.62
C ALA A 252 1.07 18.19 -2.06
N PHE A 253 0.98 16.91 -2.38
CA PHE A 253 1.21 16.38 -3.72
C PHE A 253 -0.02 15.60 -4.18
N VAL A 254 -0.56 15.97 -5.34
CA VAL A 254 -1.64 15.24 -6.01
C VAL A 254 -1.04 14.43 -7.14
N GLY A 255 -1.19 13.12 -7.06
CA GLY A 255 -0.68 12.19 -8.04
C GLY A 255 -1.75 11.31 -8.64
N VAL A 256 -1.57 10.99 -9.92
CA VAL A 256 -2.38 9.99 -10.61
C VAL A 256 -1.52 8.81 -11.04
N SER A 257 -2.06 7.60 -10.98
CA SER A 257 -1.42 6.47 -11.64
C SER A 257 -1.82 6.44 -13.11
N LEU A 258 -0.82 6.41 -14.00
CA LEU A 258 -1.02 6.47 -15.44
C LEU A 258 -0.12 5.45 -16.17
N PRO A 259 -0.47 4.16 -16.19
CA PRO A 259 0.34 3.09 -16.80
C PRO A 259 0.48 3.16 -18.34
N THR A 260 -0.47 3.85 -19.00
CA THR A 260 -0.53 4.03 -20.46
C THR A 260 -1.32 5.30 -20.80
N ALA A 261 -1.10 5.84 -21.99
CA ALA A 261 -1.92 6.90 -22.59
C ALA A 261 -3.05 6.35 -23.48
N ASP A 262 -3.08 5.04 -23.74
CA ASP A 262 -4.15 4.39 -24.50
C ASP A 262 -5.32 4.06 -23.57
N ASP A 263 -6.45 4.72 -23.81
CA ASP A 263 -7.61 4.59 -22.95
C ASP A 263 -8.34 3.24 -23.12
N ALA A 264 -8.22 2.59 -24.27
CA ALA A 264 -8.77 1.25 -24.50
C ALA A 264 -7.96 0.19 -23.73
N VAL A 265 -6.63 0.31 -23.74
CA VAL A 265 -5.73 -0.51 -22.92
C VAL A 265 -6.02 -0.28 -21.43
N ARG A 266 -6.16 0.99 -21.01
CA ARG A 266 -6.59 1.34 -19.64
C ARG A 266 -7.91 0.67 -19.29
N ALA A 267 -8.93 0.76 -20.14
CA ALA A 267 -10.25 0.19 -19.88
C ALA A 267 -10.21 -1.34 -19.74
N HIS A 268 -9.32 -2.01 -20.46
CA HIS A 268 -9.08 -3.45 -20.29
C HIS A 268 -8.53 -3.75 -18.88
N PHE A 269 -7.39 -3.17 -18.50
CA PHE A 269 -6.68 -3.50 -17.26
C PHE A 269 -7.26 -2.86 -15.99
N GLU A 270 -7.93 -1.71 -16.13
CA GLU A 270 -8.46 -0.88 -15.04
C GLU A 270 -9.93 -0.50 -15.30
N PRO A 271 -10.86 -1.47 -15.42
CA PRO A 271 -12.19 -1.26 -16.00
C PRO A 271 -13.10 -0.29 -15.23
N ARG A 272 -12.77 0.03 -13.98
CA ARG A 272 -13.54 0.96 -13.13
C ARG A 272 -12.73 2.14 -12.64
N ALA A 273 -11.51 2.31 -13.14
CA ALA A 273 -10.75 3.52 -12.94
C ALA A 273 -11.21 4.59 -13.92
N SER A 274 -10.93 5.87 -13.64
CA SER A 274 -11.31 6.93 -14.58
C SER A 274 -10.52 6.88 -15.89
N PRO A 275 -11.11 7.41 -16.98
CA PRO A 275 -10.43 7.67 -18.24
C PRO A 275 -9.08 8.39 -18.12
N VAL A 276 -8.20 8.15 -19.09
CA VAL A 276 -6.87 8.76 -19.16
C VAL A 276 -6.95 10.29 -19.16
N ASP A 277 -7.84 10.87 -19.95
CA ASP A 277 -8.06 12.32 -20.06
C ASP A 277 -8.54 12.92 -18.73
N GLU A 278 -9.46 12.30 -18.01
CA GLU A 278 -9.90 12.74 -16.68
C GLU A 278 -8.75 12.74 -15.66
N ARG A 279 -7.82 11.78 -15.74
CA ARG A 279 -6.64 11.74 -14.86
C ARG A 279 -5.67 12.87 -15.19
N LEU A 280 -5.38 13.10 -16.47
CA LEU A 280 -4.52 14.18 -16.93
C LEU A 280 -5.11 15.56 -16.59
N GLU A 281 -6.41 15.74 -16.81
CA GLU A 281 -7.14 16.96 -16.42
C GLU A 281 -7.09 17.19 -14.90
N THR A 282 -7.17 16.12 -14.10
CA THR A 282 -7.02 16.22 -12.63
C THR A 282 -5.67 16.82 -12.24
N LEU A 283 -4.58 16.44 -12.92
CA LEU A 283 -3.27 17.03 -12.69
C LEU A 283 -3.23 18.51 -13.11
N SER A 284 -3.76 18.85 -14.29
CA SER A 284 -3.83 20.25 -14.73
C SER A 284 -4.59 21.13 -13.73
N LEU A 285 -5.74 20.66 -13.24
CA LEU A 285 -6.55 21.40 -12.27
C LEU A 285 -5.87 21.49 -10.91
N ALA A 286 -5.18 20.43 -10.45
CA ALA A 286 -4.39 20.48 -9.23
C ALA A 286 -3.27 21.53 -9.33
N ARG A 287 -2.54 21.57 -10.45
CA ARG A 287 -1.51 22.58 -10.72
C ARG A 287 -2.11 24.00 -10.73
N ALA A 288 -3.26 24.19 -11.38
CA ALA A 288 -3.97 25.47 -11.39
C ALA A 288 -4.43 25.92 -9.99
N ALA A 289 -4.71 24.97 -9.10
CA ALA A 289 -5.01 25.21 -7.68
C ALA A 289 -3.75 25.43 -6.81
N GLY A 290 -2.56 25.48 -7.40
CA GLY A 290 -1.28 25.68 -6.68
C GLY A 290 -0.75 24.42 -5.99
N LEU A 291 -1.31 23.24 -6.26
CA LEU A 291 -0.85 21.97 -5.72
C LEU A 291 0.29 21.41 -6.59
N ARG A 292 1.26 20.75 -5.96
CA ARG A 292 2.30 20.02 -6.69
C ARG A 292 1.72 18.73 -7.25
N THR A 293 2.14 18.38 -8.45
CA THR A 293 1.61 17.23 -9.17
C THR A 293 2.67 16.19 -9.47
N PHE A 294 2.26 14.93 -9.51
CA PHE A 294 3.11 13.87 -10.04
C PHE A 294 2.29 12.82 -10.79
N ALA A 295 2.94 12.06 -11.65
CA ALA A 295 2.36 10.84 -12.18
C ALA A 295 3.17 9.64 -11.68
N MET A 296 2.49 8.51 -11.48
CA MET A 296 3.14 7.24 -11.23
C MET A 296 2.86 6.28 -12.38
N VAL A 297 3.91 5.84 -13.04
CA VAL A 297 3.87 4.84 -14.10
C VAL A 297 4.42 3.54 -13.53
N GLN A 298 3.49 2.69 -13.07
CA GLN A 298 3.75 1.34 -12.58
C GLN A 298 2.40 0.58 -12.52
N PRO A 299 2.21 -0.51 -13.28
CA PRO A 299 3.13 -1.08 -14.27
C PRO A 299 3.28 -0.20 -15.52
N LEU A 300 4.11 -0.62 -16.47
CA LEU A 300 3.99 -0.17 -17.86
C LEU A 300 2.91 -1.04 -18.53
N LEU A 301 2.02 -0.41 -19.30
CA LEU A 301 1.01 -1.08 -20.12
C LEU A 301 1.22 -0.76 -21.62
N PRO A 302 0.62 -1.53 -22.54
CA PRO A 302 0.71 -1.29 -23.98
C PRO A 302 0.33 0.14 -24.37
N GLY A 303 0.98 0.64 -25.42
CA GLY A 303 0.77 2.00 -25.95
C GLY A 303 2.07 2.62 -26.46
N GLU A 304 1.92 3.79 -27.07
CA GLU A 304 3.04 4.55 -27.62
C GLU A 304 3.76 5.33 -26.52
N VAL A 305 5.06 5.06 -26.36
CA VAL A 305 5.90 5.69 -25.33
C VAL A 305 5.98 7.21 -25.53
N GLY A 306 6.08 7.66 -26.78
CA GLY A 306 6.12 9.09 -27.10
C GLY A 306 4.85 9.81 -26.65
N GLN A 307 3.68 9.24 -26.93
CA GLN A 307 2.40 9.82 -26.52
C GLN A 307 2.24 9.87 -25.00
N LEU A 308 2.63 8.81 -24.29
CA LEU A 308 2.64 8.82 -22.82
C LEU A 308 3.61 9.90 -22.30
N ALA A 309 4.81 10.03 -22.87
CA ALA A 309 5.76 11.05 -22.47
C ALA A 309 5.23 12.48 -22.74
N ASP A 310 4.59 12.72 -23.89
CA ASP A 310 3.96 14.01 -24.24
C ASP A 310 2.86 14.37 -23.24
N ALA A 311 1.97 13.43 -22.93
CA ALA A 311 0.90 13.63 -21.95
C ALA A 311 1.47 13.93 -20.55
N LEU A 312 2.45 13.14 -20.10
CA LEU A 312 3.08 13.37 -18.79
C LEU A 312 3.78 14.72 -18.71
N ALA A 313 4.49 15.14 -19.77
CA ALA A 313 5.17 16.43 -19.81
C ALA A 313 4.20 17.62 -19.76
N ALA A 314 3.04 17.50 -20.42
CA ALA A 314 2.02 18.55 -20.39
C ALA A 314 1.37 18.69 -18.99
N HIS A 315 1.20 17.58 -18.26
CA HIS A 315 0.28 17.54 -17.12
C HIS A 315 0.93 17.34 -15.74
N ALA A 316 2.10 16.72 -15.64
CA ALA A 316 2.73 16.38 -14.34
C ALA A 316 4.01 17.19 -14.09
N ASP A 317 4.28 17.59 -12.84
CA ASP A 317 5.54 18.27 -12.47
C ASP A 317 6.71 17.28 -12.32
N SER A 318 6.40 16.01 -12.05
CA SER A 318 7.39 14.93 -11.97
C SER A 318 6.75 13.56 -12.21
N VAL A 319 7.58 12.56 -12.53
CA VAL A 319 7.12 11.20 -12.80
C VAL A 319 7.88 10.19 -11.94
N SER A 320 7.15 9.41 -11.15
CA SER A 320 7.64 8.17 -10.55
C SER A 320 7.56 7.06 -11.60
N LEU A 321 8.70 6.42 -11.89
CA LEU A 321 8.77 5.36 -12.87
C LEU A 321 9.36 4.09 -12.24
N ASP A 322 8.56 3.03 -12.20
CA ASP A 322 9.02 1.70 -11.78
C ASP A 322 8.30 0.61 -12.59
N VAL A 323 8.75 -0.63 -12.43
CA VAL A 323 8.29 -1.77 -13.20
C VAL A 323 7.49 -2.75 -12.35
N LEU A 324 6.56 -3.46 -13.01
CA LEU A 324 6.03 -4.68 -12.43
C LEU A 324 7.15 -5.73 -12.39
N ARG A 325 7.25 -6.46 -11.29
CA ARG A 325 8.07 -7.66 -11.21
C ARG A 325 7.18 -8.89 -11.12
N GLY A 326 7.38 -9.82 -12.04
CA GLY A 326 6.49 -10.95 -12.26
C GLY A 326 5.09 -10.51 -12.73
N VAL A 327 4.11 -11.40 -12.57
CA VAL A 327 2.76 -11.21 -13.14
C VAL A 327 1.70 -10.77 -12.13
N GLN A 328 2.01 -10.88 -10.82
CA GLN A 328 1.08 -10.59 -9.72
C GLN A 328 -0.30 -11.24 -9.97
N GLY A 329 -1.40 -10.51 -9.72
CA GLY A 329 -2.77 -10.97 -10.00
C GLY A 329 -3.15 -11.03 -11.49
N ALA A 330 -2.32 -10.53 -12.40
CA ALA A 330 -2.63 -10.43 -13.83
C ALA A 330 -2.08 -11.59 -14.67
N ALA A 331 -1.65 -12.71 -14.08
CA ALA A 331 -1.11 -13.84 -14.83
C ALA A 331 -2.05 -14.31 -15.97
N ALA A 332 -3.34 -14.48 -15.65
CA ALA A 332 -4.35 -14.90 -16.61
C ALA A 332 -4.68 -13.80 -17.63
N ASP A 333 -4.71 -12.53 -17.20
CA ASP A 333 -4.98 -11.40 -18.08
C ASP A 333 -3.84 -11.16 -19.06
N PHE A 334 -2.59 -11.22 -18.62
CA PHE A 334 -1.47 -11.17 -19.54
C PHE A 334 -1.50 -12.37 -20.51
N ALA A 335 -1.79 -13.57 -20.03
CA ALA A 335 -1.85 -14.76 -20.88
C ALA A 335 -2.99 -14.75 -21.92
N THR A 336 -4.08 -14.03 -21.66
CA THR A 336 -5.28 -13.99 -22.53
C THR A 336 -5.53 -12.63 -23.19
N SER A 337 -4.76 -11.60 -22.82
CA SER A 337 -4.77 -10.30 -23.49
C SER A 337 -4.12 -10.38 -24.88
N ASP A 338 -4.45 -9.41 -25.72
CA ASP A 338 -3.71 -9.15 -26.97
C ASP A 338 -2.24 -8.72 -26.73
N HIS A 339 -1.77 -8.70 -25.47
CA HIS A 339 -0.48 -8.14 -25.03
C HIS A 339 0.26 -8.99 -23.99
N PRO A 340 0.52 -10.30 -24.24
CA PRO A 340 1.18 -11.19 -23.30
C PRO A 340 2.62 -10.77 -22.94
N GLU A 341 3.27 -9.99 -23.78
CA GLU A 341 4.60 -9.45 -23.54
C GLU A 341 4.69 -8.58 -22.27
N CYS A 342 3.57 -7.99 -21.82
CA CYS A 342 3.53 -7.11 -20.65
C CYS A 342 3.86 -7.80 -19.33
N ALA A 343 3.73 -9.13 -19.28
CA ALA A 343 4.09 -9.97 -18.16
C ALA A 343 5.61 -10.11 -17.96
N SER A 344 6.42 -9.79 -18.98
CA SER A 344 7.86 -9.99 -18.94
C SER A 344 8.57 -8.84 -18.22
N ASP A 345 9.42 -9.18 -17.25
CA ASP A 345 10.33 -8.24 -16.60
C ASP A 345 11.24 -7.54 -17.63
N GLU A 346 11.63 -8.23 -18.70
CA GLU A 346 12.45 -7.66 -19.79
C GLU A 346 11.67 -6.59 -20.56
N TRP A 347 10.40 -6.86 -20.90
CA TRP A 347 9.56 -5.90 -21.60
C TRP A 347 9.27 -4.68 -20.72
N GLN A 348 8.92 -4.89 -19.46
CA GLN A 348 8.71 -3.81 -18.49
C GLN A 348 9.96 -2.93 -18.36
N GLY A 349 11.14 -3.55 -18.24
CA GLY A 349 12.42 -2.87 -18.16
C GLY A 349 12.76 -2.06 -19.41
N SER A 350 12.59 -2.65 -20.59
CA SER A 350 12.84 -1.99 -21.88
C SER A 350 11.90 -0.79 -22.08
N ARG A 351 10.60 -0.96 -21.81
CA ARG A 351 9.61 0.13 -21.90
C ARG A 351 9.89 1.26 -20.91
N ALA A 352 10.23 0.92 -19.66
CA ALA A 352 10.63 1.92 -18.67
C ALA A 352 11.89 2.67 -19.08
N ALA A 353 12.89 2.00 -19.66
CA ALA A 353 14.09 2.67 -20.19
C ALA A 353 13.74 3.64 -21.32
N ALA A 354 12.93 3.21 -22.29
CA ALA A 354 12.49 4.06 -23.40
C ALA A 354 11.68 5.28 -22.92
N LEU A 355 10.74 5.08 -21.99
CA LEU A 355 9.98 6.18 -21.39
C LEU A 355 10.89 7.13 -20.60
N GLY A 356 11.88 6.59 -19.90
CA GLY A 356 12.89 7.38 -19.18
C GLY A 356 13.67 8.32 -20.09
N VAL A 357 14.06 7.87 -21.28
CA VAL A 357 14.70 8.72 -22.32
C VAL A 357 13.71 9.77 -22.83
N ALA A 358 12.50 9.35 -23.22
CA ALA A 358 11.50 10.27 -23.77
C ALA A 358 11.08 11.38 -22.80
N LEU A 359 11.02 11.08 -21.49
CA LEU A 359 10.77 12.08 -20.43
C LEU A 359 11.95 13.04 -20.26
N ALA A 360 13.18 12.54 -20.37
CA ALA A 360 14.38 13.38 -20.29
C ALA A 360 14.45 14.38 -21.46
N ASP A 361 14.12 13.95 -22.68
CA ASP A 361 14.05 14.81 -23.86
C ASP A 361 13.00 15.94 -23.73
N ARG A 362 12.00 15.73 -22.86
CA ARG A 362 10.94 16.69 -22.53
C ARG A 362 11.19 17.46 -21.24
N ALA A 363 12.38 17.32 -20.65
CA ALA A 363 12.77 17.95 -19.38
C ALA A 363 11.83 17.64 -18.20
N VAL A 364 11.19 16.47 -18.19
CA VAL A 364 10.31 16.04 -17.10
C VAL A 364 11.15 15.35 -16.02
N PRO A 365 11.18 15.86 -14.76
CA PRO A 365 11.90 15.22 -13.68
C PRO A 365 11.35 13.82 -13.41
N ARG A 366 12.21 12.80 -13.51
CA ARG A 366 11.88 11.41 -13.18
C ARG A 366 12.53 10.98 -11.87
N TRP A 367 11.86 10.11 -11.14
CA TRP A 367 12.38 9.54 -9.91
C TRP A 367 11.90 8.09 -9.73
N LYS A 368 12.56 7.40 -8.80
CA LYS A 368 12.24 6.04 -8.39
C LYS A 368 12.07 6.03 -6.88
N GLY A 369 11.14 5.22 -6.39
CA GLY A 369 10.85 5.09 -4.96
C GLY A 369 9.41 5.48 -4.65
N GLU A 370 9.17 5.85 -3.40
CA GLU A 370 7.81 6.11 -2.91
C GLU A 370 7.48 7.61 -2.75
N LEU A 371 8.53 8.45 -2.66
CA LEU A 371 8.44 9.88 -2.37
C LEU A 371 9.14 10.72 -3.45
N PRO A 372 8.57 11.86 -3.88
CA PRO A 372 9.17 12.72 -4.88
C PRO A 372 10.40 13.44 -4.30
N PRO A 373 11.46 13.65 -5.10
CA PRO A 373 12.67 14.33 -4.64
C PRO A 373 12.47 15.77 -4.17
N SER A 374 11.40 16.43 -4.62
CA SER A 374 11.04 17.80 -4.21
C SER A 374 10.35 17.86 -2.84
N LEU A 375 10.07 16.71 -2.23
CA LEU A 375 9.56 16.62 -0.87
C LEU A 375 10.62 17.11 0.12
N ARG A 376 10.32 18.19 0.84
CA ARG A 376 11.20 18.66 1.90
C ARG A 376 10.93 17.87 3.17
N SER A 377 11.99 17.36 3.80
CA SER A 377 11.91 16.66 5.08
C SER A 377 11.19 17.52 6.12
N PRO A 378 10.28 16.92 6.92
CA PRO A 378 9.72 17.60 8.08
C PRO A 378 10.79 17.68 9.17
N THR A 379 11.78 18.56 9.04
CA THR A 379 12.78 18.81 10.09
C THR A 379 12.80 20.28 10.50
N SER A 380 12.51 20.46 11.79
CA SER A 380 12.87 21.54 12.71
C SER A 380 12.32 22.94 12.43
N ALA A 381 11.10 23.19 12.95
CA ALA A 381 10.77 24.43 13.63
C ALA A 381 10.57 24.12 15.12
#